data_AF-A0A7K3WSI7-F1
#
_entry.id   AF-A0A7K3WSI7-F1
#
_cell.length_a   1.000
_cell.length_b   1.000
_cell.length_c   1.000
_cell.angle_alpha   90.00
_cell.angle_beta   90.00
_cell.angle_gamma   90.00
#
_symmetry.space_group_name_H-M   'P 1'
#
loop_
_entity.id
_entity.type
_entity.pdbx_description
1 polymer ?
#
loop_
_entity_poly.entity_id
_entity_poly.type
_entity_poly.pdbx_seq_one_letter_code
_entity_poly.pdbx_strand_id
1 'polypeptide(L)' 'MKILIDANIIIYSVQKDQEDLRKWLKNYVLVVSSITQLEVLGYHKITTEVLDKMEQFFFELRCNSYK' A
#
# COMPACT_ATOMS: atom_id res chain seq x y z
N MET A 1 11.71 12.32 -4.38
CA MET A 1 11.40 12.55 -2.95
C MET A 1 10.79 11.28 -2.38
N LYS A 2 11.21 10.84 -1.18
CA LYS A 2 10.62 9.68 -0.51
C LYS A 2 9.48 10.13 0.39
N ILE A 3 8.37 9.39 0.42
CA ILE A 3 7.25 9.66 1.32
C ILE A 3 6.98 8.42 2.17
N LEU A 4 6.84 8.62 3.48
CA LEU A 4 6.38 7.59 4.40
C LEU A 4 4.85 7.57 4.37
N ILE A 5 4.26 6.41 4.11
CA ILE A 5 2.81 6.24 3.99
C ILE A 5 2.24 5.42 5.16
N ASP A 6 1.07 5.87 5.64
CA ASP A 6 0.29 5.27 6.72
C ASP A 6 -0.63 4.14 6.23
N ALA A 7 -1.08 3.29 7.15
CA ALA A 7 -1.97 2.15 6.88
C ALA A 7 -3.24 2.59 6.14
N ASN A 8 -3.83 3.72 6.53
CA ASN A 8 -5.06 4.22 5.93
C ASN A 8 -4.88 4.53 4.44
N ILE A 9 -3.77 5.16 4.07
CA ILE A 9 -3.47 5.49 2.67
C ILE A 9 -3.34 4.21 1.83
N ILE A 10 -2.73 3.17 2.40
CA ILE A 10 -2.62 1.86 1.73
C ILE A 10 -4.01 1.23 1.55
N ILE A 11 -4.85 1.22 2.60
CA ILE A 11 -6.23 0.70 2.57
C ILE A 11 -7.10 1.42 1.53
N TYR A 12 -6.99 2.74 1.43
CA TYR A 12 -7.74 3.49 0.42
C TYR A 12 -7.19 3.27 -1.00
N SER A 13 -5.87 3.14 -1.17
CA SER A 13 -5.24 3.00 -2.49
C SER A 13 -5.71 1.76 -3.27
N VAL A 14 -6.10 0.69 -2.56
CA VAL A 14 -6.57 -0.58 -3.15
C VAL A 14 -8.07 -0.59 -3.47
N GLN A 15 -8.83 0.43 -3.05
CA GLN A 15 -10.25 0.59 -3.39
C GLN A 15 -10.40 1.09 -4.83
N LYS A 16 -11.40 0.58 -5.57
CA LYS A 16 -11.56 0.86 -7.01
C LYS A 16 -11.65 2.36 -7.31
N ASP A 17 -12.35 3.11 -6.46
CA ASP A 17 -12.73 4.51 -6.71
C ASP A 17 -11.58 5.52 -6.48
N GLN A 18 -10.43 5.08 -5.98
CA GLN A 18 -9.31 5.96 -5.59
C GLN A 18 -8.24 6.08 -6.69
N GLU A 19 -8.64 6.36 -7.93
CA GLU A 19 -7.71 6.44 -9.06
C GLU A 19 -6.73 7.62 -8.95
N ASP A 20 -7.21 8.79 -8.53
CA ASP A 20 -6.38 9.98 -8.40
C ASP A 20 -5.31 9.83 -7.31
N LEU A 21 -5.66 9.17 -6.20
CA LEU A 21 -4.72 8.81 -5.15
C LEU A 21 -3.60 7.91 -5.69
N ARG A 22 -3.95 6.87 -6.46
CA ARG A 22 -2.96 5.98 -7.09
C ARG A 22 -2.06 6.74 -8.06
N LYS A 23 -2.61 7.65 -8.87
CA LYS A 23 -1.83 8.50 -9.79
C LYS A 23 -0.88 9.41 -9.02
N TRP A 24 -1.33 10.02 -7.92
CA TRP A 24 -0.50 10.87 -7.08
C TRP A 24 0.66 10.08 -6.45
N LEU A 25 0.38 8.91 -5.89
CA LEU A 25 1.38 8.03 -5.26
C LEU A 25 2.49 7.59 -6.22
N LYS A 26 2.18 7.37 -7.51
CA LYS A 26 3.17 7.00 -8.54
C LYS A 26 4.27 8.04 -8.77
N ASN A 27 4.06 9.30 -8.37
CA ASN A 27 5.05 10.36 -8.52
C ASN A 27 6.14 10.32 -7.43
N TYR A 28 6.02 9.43 -6.44
CA TYR A 28 6.92 9.38 -5.28
C TYR A 28 7.52 7.99 -5.09
N VAL A 29 8.68 7.96 -4.43
CA VAL A 29 9.22 6.71 -3.89
C VAL A 29 8.53 6.46 -2.56
N LEU A 30 7.66 5.46 -2.54
CA LEU A 30 6.84 5.10 -1.39
C LEU A 30 7.66 4.27 -0.39
N VAL A 31 7.56 4.60 0.89
CA VAL A 31 8.19 3.86 2.00
C VAL A 31 7.11 3.54 3.01
N VAL A 32 7.09 2.30 3.52
CA VAL A 32 6.12 1.84 4.53
C VAL A 32 6.88 1.29 5.74
N SER A 33 6.38 1.55 6.94
CA SER A 33 6.89 0.93 8.17
C SER A 33 6.50 -0.55 8.23
N SER A 34 7.38 -1.40 8.74
CA SER A 34 7.08 -2.82 8.97
C SER A 34 5.89 -3.03 9.93
N ILE A 35 5.66 -2.08 10.87
CA ILE A 35 4.50 -2.11 11.78
C ILE A 35 3.20 -1.84 10.98
N THR A 36 3.22 -0.83 10.12
CA THR A 36 2.09 -0.49 9.24
C THR A 36 1.72 -1.66 8.30
N GLN A 37 2.71 -2.41 7.82
CA GLN A 37 2.47 -3.62 7.03
C GLN A 37 1.69 -4.68 7.84
N LEU A 38 2.05 -4.86 9.12
CA LEU A 38 1.39 -5.82 10.01
C LEU A 38 -0.04 -5.37 10.38
N GLU A 39 -0.24 -4.08 10.63
CA GLU A 39 -1.55 -3.49 10.93
C GLU A 39 -2.53 -3.63 9.75
N VAL A 40 -2.03 -3.41 8.53
CA VAL A 40 -2.80 -3.53 7.30
C VAL A 40 -3.22 -4.98 7.05
N LEU A 41 -2.30 -5.94 7.17
CA LEU A 41 -2.61 -7.36 6.96
C LEU A 41 -3.49 -7.95 8.08
N GLY A 42 -3.41 -7.38 9.29
CA GLY A 42 -4.23 -7.78 10.45
C GLY A 42 -5.60 -7.10 10.51
N TYR A 43 -5.98 -6.27 9.54
CA TYR A 43 -7.22 -5.51 9.61
C TYR A 43 -8.46 -6.41 9.41
N HIS A 44 -9.19 -6.64 10.50
CA HIS A 44 -10.34 -7.55 10.61
C HIS A 44 -11.52 -7.34 9.63
N LYS A 45 -11.57 -6.23 8.88
CA LYS A 45 -12.62 -5.99 7.85
C LYS A 45 -12.11 -6.14 6.41
N ILE A 46 -10.87 -6.59 6.21
CA ILE A 46 -10.36 -6.89 4.88
C ILE A 46 -10.97 -8.19 4.36
N THR A 47 -11.48 -8.14 3.13
CA THR A 47 -11.87 -9.34 2.39
C THR A 47 -10.63 -10.03 1.83
N THR A 48 -10.71 -11.33 1.57
CA THR A 48 -9.60 -12.12 1.00
C THR A 48 -9.05 -11.49 -0.29
N GLU A 49 -9.90 -10.96 -1.17
CA GLU A 49 -9.48 -10.25 -2.39
C GLU A 49 -8.66 -8.98 -2.14
N VAL A 50 -8.93 -8.27 -1.04
CA VAL A 50 -8.17 -7.06 -0.68
C VAL A 50 -6.83 -7.44 -0.05
N LEU A 51 -6.80 -8.53 0.71
CA LEU A 51 -5.59 -9.13 1.26
C LEU A 51 -4.59 -9.49 0.14
N ASP A 52 -5.06 -10.22 -0.88
CA ASP A 52 -4.22 -10.61 -2.03
C ASP A 52 -3.63 -9.39 -2.75
N LYS A 53 -4.43 -8.34 -2.95
CA LYS A 53 -3.98 -7.08 -3.58
C LYS A 53 -2.95 -6.34 -2.73
N MET A 54 -3.10 -6.38 -1.40
CA MET A 54 -2.17 -5.74 -0.48
C MET A 54 -0.84 -6.49 -0.41
N GLU A 55 -0.85 -7.81 -0.39
CA GLU A 55 0.35 -8.62 -0.47
C GLU A 55 1.12 -8.34 -1.78
N GLN A 56 0.41 -8.26 -2.91
CA GLN A 56 1.00 -7.90 -4.19
C GLN A 56 1.58 -6.48 -4.15
N PHE A 57 0.86 -5.51 -3.60
CA PHE A 57 1.35 -4.13 -3.45
C PHE A 57 2.65 -4.07 -2.63
N PHE A 58 2.74 -4.81 -1.51
CA PHE A 58 3.95 -4.88 -0.69
C PHE A 58 5.10 -5.63 -1.38
N PHE A 59 4.80 -6.64 -2.20
CA PHE A 59 5.81 -7.31 -3.02
C PHE A 59 6.43 -6.33 -4.04
N GLU A 60 5.60 -5.58 -4.76
CA GLU A 60 6.04 -4.56 -5.74
C GLU A 60 6.84 -3.42 -5.07
N LEU A 61 6.40 -2.97 -3.90
CA LEU A 61 7.12 -1.99 -3.07
C LEU A 61 8.53 -2.44 -2.71
N ARG A 62 8.69 -3.70 -2.28
CA ARG A 62 10.01 -4.27 -1.95
C ARG A 62 10.89 -4.36 -3.18
N CYS A 63 10.37 -4.87 -4.30
CA CYS A 63 11.14 -4.99 -5.54
C CYS A 63 11.57 -3.64 -6.13
N ASN A 64 10.72 -2.61 -6.05
CA ASN A 64 11.07 -1.26 -6.52
C ASN A 64 12.05 -0.51 -5.60
N SER A 65 12.20 -0.94 -4.35
CA SER A 65 13.16 -0.34 -3.41
C SER A 65 14.62 -0.76 -3.65
N TYR A 66 14.86 -1.73 -4.55
CA TYR A 66 16.19 -2.25 -4.93
C TYR A 66 16.66 -1.84 -6.35
N LYS A 67 15.97 -0.90 -7.01
CA LYS A 67 16.44 -0.21 -8.21
C LYS A 67 16.85 1.21 -7.88
#